data_AF-A0AAD6LB00-F1
#
_entry.id   AF-A0AAD6LB00-F1
#
_cell.length_a   1.000
_cell.length_b   1.000
_cell.length_c   1.000
_cell.angle_alpha   90.00
_cell.angle_beta   90.00
_cell.angle_gamma   90.00
#
_symmetry.space_group_name_H-M   'P 1'
#
loop_
_entity.id
_entity.type
_entity.pdbx_description
1 polymer ?
#
loop_
_entity_poly.entity_id
_entity_poly.type
_entity_poly.pdbx_seq_one_letter_code
_entity_poly.pdbx_strand_id
1 'polypeptide(L)'
;MLRTVTAPSLSSSSSSSTCLTVSTQNKSYLIPHSLKLSSLLIGNIKKSNSNRTVTCNYNPSRRLALFQLGAVIPQSQFLSGNLAPARSSEVTDQNVLEWVKNDKRRMLHVVYSVGDLDKTIKFYTECLGMKLLRKRDIPEDRYSNAFLGYGPEDTNFTVELTYNYGVDKYDIGDGFGHFGIAVEDVSRTVDLVKAKGGKVTREPVPVKGGSTKIAFVEDPNGYKFELLERGLTPEPLCQVMLRVGDLDRSINFYKKSFGMELLRRRDNPEYKYTVALMGYGPEDKNAVLELTYNYGITEYSKGNGYAQVNSYLLQQHILQ
;
A
#
# COMPACT_ATOMS: atom_id res chain seq x y z
N MET A 1 -2.20 -16.24 69.45
CA MET A 1 -1.02 -15.42 69.05
C MET A 1 -1.35 -14.81 67.68
N LEU A 2 -2.16 -13.76 67.53
CA LEU A 2 -1.94 -12.34 67.85
C LEU A 2 -0.58 -11.78 67.39
N ARG A 3 -0.59 -11.08 66.25
CA ARG A 3 0.05 -9.76 66.07
C ARG A 3 -0.55 -9.03 64.86
N THR A 4 -1.36 -8.02 65.19
CA THR A 4 -1.76 -6.85 64.41
C THR A 4 -0.57 -5.92 64.17
N VAL A 5 -0.46 -5.31 62.98
CA VAL A 5 -0.04 -3.89 62.84
C VAL A 5 -0.74 -3.28 61.62
N THR A 6 -1.38 -2.15 61.91
CA THR A 6 -2.20 -1.23 61.10
C THR A 6 -1.38 -0.27 60.22
N ALA A 7 -2.00 0.19 59.14
CA ALA A 7 -1.59 1.35 58.35
C ALA A 7 -1.74 2.68 59.11
N PRO A 8 -1.09 3.77 58.65
CA PRO A 8 -1.58 5.11 58.89
C PRO A 8 -1.99 5.86 57.61
N SER A 9 -3.03 6.67 57.82
CA SER A 9 -3.74 7.57 56.92
C SER A 9 -3.05 8.92 56.68
N LEU A 10 -3.50 9.57 55.61
CA LEU A 10 -3.19 10.93 55.15
C LEU A 10 -3.48 12.05 56.17
N SER A 11 -2.72 13.14 56.07
CA SER A 11 -3.18 14.48 56.47
C SER A 11 -2.68 15.55 55.49
N SER A 12 -3.62 16.37 55.04
CA SER A 12 -3.52 17.52 54.14
C SER A 12 -2.96 18.79 54.79
N SER A 13 -2.24 19.61 54.03
CA SER A 13 -2.18 21.07 54.27
C SER A 13 -1.95 21.84 52.97
N SER A 14 -2.86 22.76 52.69
CA SER A 14 -2.91 23.74 51.60
C SER A 14 -2.04 24.97 51.86
N SER A 15 -1.42 25.55 50.81
CA SER A 15 -1.14 27.00 50.73
C SER A 15 -0.82 27.48 49.31
N SER A 16 -1.74 28.29 48.77
CA SER A 16 -1.60 29.49 47.92
C SER A 16 -0.47 29.64 46.88
N SER A 17 -0.92 29.76 45.61
CA SER A 17 -0.70 30.88 44.67
C SER A 17 0.69 31.50 44.49
N THR A 18 1.26 31.40 43.29
CA THR A 18 1.78 32.56 42.54
C THR A 18 1.77 32.28 41.04
N CYS A 19 1.13 33.17 40.29
CA CYS A 19 1.15 33.30 38.85
C CYS A 19 2.50 33.88 38.40
N LEU A 20 3.19 33.23 37.46
CA LEU A 20 4.33 33.82 36.75
C LEU A 20 4.12 33.67 35.25
N THR A 21 3.63 34.77 34.67
CA THR A 21 3.66 35.07 33.25
C THR A 21 5.12 35.28 32.84
N VAL A 22 5.64 34.47 31.92
CA VAL A 22 6.89 34.76 31.21
C VAL A 22 6.57 34.91 29.73
N SER A 23 6.53 36.17 29.32
CA SER A 23 6.60 36.63 27.94
C SER A 23 8.05 36.48 27.47
N THR A 24 8.28 35.75 26.38
CA THR A 24 9.51 35.87 25.59
C THR A 24 9.17 36.06 24.13
N GLN A 25 9.65 37.18 23.62
CA GLN A 25 9.45 37.74 22.30
C GLN A 25 9.97 36.83 21.19
N ASN A 26 9.11 36.54 20.20
CA ASN A 26 9.54 36.04 18.90
C ASN A 26 10.28 37.16 18.16
N LYS A 27 11.61 37.05 18.04
CA LYS A 27 12.41 37.87 17.13
C LYS A 27 12.27 37.32 15.71
N SER A 28 11.48 38.00 14.91
CA SER A 28 11.47 37.93 13.45
C SER A 28 12.77 38.52 12.89
N TYR A 29 13.53 37.71 12.14
CA TYR A 29 14.62 38.20 11.30
C TYR A 29 14.14 38.26 9.84
N LEU A 30 13.97 39.49 9.35
CA LEU A 30 13.87 39.87 7.95
C LEU A 30 15.21 40.49 7.54
N ILE A 31 15.90 39.93 6.54
CA ILE A 31 16.89 40.66 5.72
C ILE A 31 16.79 40.16 4.26
N PRO A 32 16.96 41.04 3.24
CA PRO A 32 16.33 40.88 1.93
C PRO A 32 17.30 40.75 0.72
N HIS A 33 16.67 40.57 -0.44
CA HIS A 33 17.07 41.00 -1.80
C HIS A 33 18.17 40.27 -2.63
N SER A 34 17.68 39.71 -3.76
CA SER A 34 18.09 39.96 -5.16
C SER A 34 19.53 39.67 -5.59
N LEU A 35 19.68 38.71 -6.53
CA LEU A 35 20.71 38.80 -7.60
C LEU A 35 20.20 38.25 -8.94
N LYS A 36 20.69 38.92 -9.98
CA LYS A 36 20.25 39.03 -11.38
C LYS A 36 20.57 37.81 -12.25
N LEU A 37 19.72 37.55 -13.25
CA LEU A 37 20.05 36.79 -14.46
C LEU A 37 20.93 37.66 -15.38
N SER A 38 22.08 37.15 -15.80
CA SER A 38 22.85 37.65 -16.94
C SER A 38 22.57 36.80 -18.18
N SER A 39 22.31 37.49 -19.28
CA SER A 39 22.14 36.96 -20.62
C SER A 39 23.50 36.66 -21.26
N LEU A 40 23.61 35.55 -21.99
CA LEU A 40 24.70 35.32 -22.93
C LEU A 40 24.16 34.90 -24.30
N LEU A 41 24.31 35.85 -25.23
CA LEU A 41 24.86 35.74 -26.58
C LEU A 41 24.38 34.60 -27.50
N ILE A 42 23.59 35.03 -28.48
CA ILE A 42 23.31 34.36 -29.75
C ILE A 42 24.58 34.36 -30.61
N GLY A 43 25.07 33.17 -30.96
CA GLY A 43 26.11 32.95 -31.98
C GLY A 43 25.53 32.27 -33.22
N ASN A 44 25.56 32.97 -34.36
CA ASN A 44 25.23 32.46 -35.69
C ASN A 44 26.34 31.52 -36.21
N ILE A 45 26.01 30.29 -36.67
CA ILE A 45 26.88 29.52 -37.58
C ILE A 45 26.05 28.82 -38.69
N LYS A 46 26.70 28.81 -39.86
CA LYS A 46 26.31 28.55 -41.25
C LYS A 46 25.68 27.17 -41.55
N LYS A 47 24.85 27.18 -42.61
CA LYS A 47 24.39 26.03 -43.40
C LYS A 47 25.57 25.24 -43.98
N SER A 48 25.50 23.91 -43.88
CA SER A 48 26.24 22.95 -44.72
C SER A 48 25.43 21.65 -44.81
N ASN A 49 25.13 21.22 -46.04
CA ASN A 49 24.40 20.00 -46.38
C ASN A 49 25.32 18.77 -46.24
N SER A 50 24.92 17.76 -45.46
CA SER A 50 25.21 16.35 -45.80
C SER A 50 24.27 15.40 -45.02
N ASN A 51 23.72 14.43 -45.74
CA ASN A 51 22.86 13.37 -45.22
C ASN A 51 23.62 12.48 -44.24
N ARG A 52 23.14 12.39 -42.98
CA ARG A 52 23.38 11.23 -42.12
C ARG A 52 22.28 11.11 -41.05
N THR A 53 21.60 9.98 -41.07
CA THR A 53 20.65 9.52 -40.06
C THR A 53 21.41 9.21 -38.77
N VAL A 54 21.12 9.93 -37.69
CA VAL A 54 21.53 9.56 -36.33
C VAL A 54 20.33 9.72 -35.41
N THR A 55 19.99 8.61 -34.77
CA THR A 55 18.97 8.40 -33.74
C THR A 55 19.19 9.32 -32.53
N CYS A 56 18.17 10.06 -32.12
CA CYS A 56 18.19 10.87 -30.90
C CYS A 56 17.63 10.07 -29.71
N ASN A 57 18.48 9.85 -28.70
CA ASN A 57 18.08 9.43 -27.37
C ASN A 57 17.33 10.57 -26.69
N TYR A 58 16.07 10.33 -26.30
CA TYR A 58 15.28 11.27 -25.52
C TYR A 58 15.38 10.90 -24.03
N ASN A 59 15.94 11.84 -23.25
CA ASN A 59 15.96 11.84 -21.80
C ASN A 59 15.05 12.98 -21.32
N PRO A 60 13.90 12.72 -20.65
CA PRO A 60 13.08 13.81 -20.14
C PRO A 60 13.33 14.04 -18.64
N SER A 61 14.26 14.95 -18.33
CA SER A 61 14.12 15.79 -17.14
C SER A 61 13.08 16.87 -17.43
N ARG A 62 11.89 16.81 -16.81
CA ARG A 62 10.87 17.86 -16.95
C ARG A 62 10.71 18.65 -15.65
N ARG A 63 11.10 19.93 -15.72
CA ARG A 63 10.77 21.00 -14.77
C ARG A 63 9.26 21.25 -14.77
N LEU A 64 8.69 21.44 -13.57
CA LEU A 64 7.35 21.98 -13.35
C LEU A 64 7.29 23.46 -13.77
N ALA A 65 6.18 23.85 -14.42
CA ALA A 65 5.76 25.23 -14.56
C ALA A 65 4.33 25.37 -14.00
N LEU A 66 4.20 26.26 -13.02
CA LEU A 66 2.99 26.61 -12.30
C LEU A 66 2.22 27.65 -13.13
N PHE A 67 0.96 27.40 -13.50
CA PHE A 67 0.09 28.42 -14.10
C PHE A 67 -0.95 28.90 -13.07
N GLN A 68 -0.88 30.19 -12.74
CA GLN A 68 -1.89 30.91 -11.98
C GLN A 68 -3.07 31.29 -12.90
N LEU A 69 -4.28 31.07 -12.39
CA LEU A 69 -5.55 31.53 -12.96
C LEU A 69 -5.72 33.04 -12.76
N GLY A 70 -6.09 33.77 -13.82
CA GLY A 70 -6.48 35.17 -13.70
C GLY A 70 -7.02 35.81 -14.98
N ALA A 71 -8.26 36.31 -14.85
CA ALA A 71 -8.93 37.36 -15.61
C ALA A 71 -9.71 37.04 -16.90
N VAL A 72 -10.98 37.46 -16.86
CA VAL A 72 -12.02 37.52 -17.90
C VAL A 72 -11.91 38.84 -18.65
N ILE A 73 -11.96 38.83 -20.00
CA ILE A 73 -12.30 40.00 -20.87
C ILE A 73 -13.11 39.48 -22.09
N PRO A 74 -14.17 40.17 -22.55
CA PRO A 74 -15.15 39.63 -23.51
C PRO A 74 -14.83 39.88 -25.01
N GLN A 75 -15.56 39.10 -25.82
CA GLN A 75 -15.73 39.03 -27.28
C GLN A 75 -15.23 40.22 -28.14
N SER A 76 -14.50 39.90 -29.23
CA SER A 76 -14.99 40.18 -30.60
C SER A 76 -14.11 39.57 -31.71
N GLN A 77 -14.80 39.24 -32.82
CA GLN A 77 -14.33 39.09 -34.21
C GLN A 77 -13.82 37.72 -34.72
N PHE A 78 -14.73 37.11 -35.47
CA PHE A 78 -14.61 36.09 -36.50
C PHE A 78 -13.33 36.16 -37.36
N LEU A 79 -12.64 35.03 -37.48
CA LEU A 79 -11.97 34.62 -38.72
C LEU A 79 -12.24 33.13 -38.98
N SER A 80 -12.72 32.87 -40.19
CA SER A 80 -13.06 31.56 -40.73
C SER A 80 -11.83 30.68 -40.85
N GLY A 81 -11.84 29.55 -40.15
CA GLY A 81 -10.88 28.46 -40.30
C GLY A 81 -11.54 27.16 -39.84
N ASN A 82 -11.71 26.22 -40.77
CA ASN A 82 -12.22 24.88 -40.51
C ASN A 82 -11.29 24.15 -39.52
N LEU A 83 -11.58 24.27 -38.23
CA LEU A 83 -11.16 23.31 -37.22
C LEU A 83 -12.19 22.18 -37.21
N ALA A 84 -11.77 21.01 -37.68
CA ALA A 84 -12.51 19.79 -37.41
C ALA A 84 -12.72 19.71 -35.88
N PRO A 85 -13.94 19.46 -35.39
CA PRO A 85 -14.14 19.31 -33.96
C PRO A 85 -13.27 18.14 -33.49
N ALA A 86 -12.41 18.39 -32.50
CA ALA A 86 -11.72 17.33 -31.79
C ALA A 86 -12.79 16.35 -31.33
N ARG A 87 -12.69 15.11 -31.82
CA ARG A 87 -13.64 14.04 -31.53
C ARG A 87 -13.48 13.70 -30.05
N SER A 88 -14.25 14.36 -29.18
CA SER A 88 -14.51 13.84 -27.84
C SER A 88 -15.28 12.55 -28.07
N SER A 89 -14.57 11.43 -28.09
CA SER A 89 -15.20 10.12 -28.04
C SER A 89 -15.93 10.09 -26.71
N GLU A 90 -17.26 10.21 -26.75
CA GLU A 90 -18.07 9.94 -25.57
C GLU A 90 -17.73 8.53 -25.11
N VAL A 91 -17.07 8.47 -23.96
CA VAL A 91 -16.75 7.22 -23.30
C VAL A 91 -18.06 6.66 -22.78
N THR A 92 -18.67 5.76 -23.54
CA THR A 92 -19.87 5.05 -23.10
C THR A 92 -19.49 4.03 -22.04
N ASP A 93 -20.39 3.74 -21.10
CA ASP A 93 -20.19 2.69 -20.08
C ASP A 93 -19.80 1.34 -20.71
N GLN A 94 -20.31 1.05 -21.91
CA GLN A 94 -19.99 -0.14 -22.69
C GLN A 94 -18.50 -0.18 -23.07
N ASN A 95 -17.95 0.94 -23.56
CA ASN A 95 -16.55 1.05 -23.99
C ASN A 95 -15.59 0.92 -22.80
N VAL A 96 -15.96 1.47 -21.63
CA VAL A 96 -15.15 1.33 -20.40
C VAL A 96 -15.11 -0.12 -19.94
N LEU A 97 -16.27 -0.78 -19.88
CA LEU A 97 -16.36 -2.17 -19.44
C LEU A 97 -15.65 -3.13 -20.40
N GLU A 98 -15.66 -2.85 -21.69
CA GLU A 98 -14.92 -3.62 -22.69
C GLU A 98 -13.41 -3.43 -22.55
N TRP A 99 -12.95 -2.19 -22.35
CA TRP A 99 -11.54 -1.91 -22.07
C TRP A 99 -11.06 -2.62 -20.79
N VAL A 100 -11.86 -2.56 -19.71
CA VAL A 100 -11.56 -3.23 -18.44
C VAL A 100 -11.34 -4.73 -18.62
N LYS A 101 -12.09 -5.37 -19.52
CA LYS A 101 -11.97 -6.81 -19.80
C LYS A 101 -10.76 -7.17 -20.66
N ASN A 102 -10.33 -6.28 -21.54
CA ASN A 102 -9.24 -6.55 -22.49
C ASN A 102 -7.85 -6.13 -21.95
N ASP A 103 -7.82 -5.35 -20.87
CA ASP A 103 -6.59 -4.93 -20.21
C ASP A 103 -5.90 -6.08 -19.45
N LYS A 104 -4.58 -6.17 -19.57
CA LYS A 104 -3.76 -7.22 -18.93
C LYS A 104 -3.28 -6.76 -17.57
N ARG A 105 -4.12 -6.91 -16.54
CA ARG A 105 -3.83 -6.46 -15.18
C ARG A 105 -3.07 -7.49 -14.35
N ARG A 106 -2.33 -6.98 -13.36
CA ARG A 106 -1.58 -7.75 -12.37
C ARG A 106 -1.61 -7.05 -11.01
N MET A 107 -1.66 -7.82 -9.93
CA MET A 107 -1.41 -7.31 -8.57
C MET A 107 0.10 -7.07 -8.40
N LEU A 108 0.48 -5.87 -7.95
CA LEU A 108 1.89 -5.48 -7.88
C LEU A 108 2.46 -5.66 -6.48
N HIS A 109 1.88 -4.96 -5.53
CA HIS A 109 2.31 -5.00 -4.16
C HIS A 109 1.22 -4.54 -3.21
N VAL A 110 1.36 -4.91 -1.95
CA VAL A 110 0.62 -4.34 -0.84
C VAL A 110 1.50 -3.38 -0.05
N VAL A 111 0.97 -2.20 0.23
CA VAL A 111 1.62 -1.14 0.99
C VAL A 111 1.08 -1.11 2.40
N TYR A 112 1.95 -1.20 3.40
CA TYR A 112 1.57 -1.04 4.80
C TYR A 112 2.73 -0.53 5.65
N SER A 113 2.37 0.08 6.77
CA SER A 113 3.30 0.77 7.65
C SER A 113 3.83 -0.15 8.75
N VAL A 114 5.09 0.04 9.10
CA VAL A 114 5.82 -0.73 10.12
C VAL A 114 6.54 0.21 11.09
N GLY A 115 6.61 -0.19 12.36
CA GLY A 115 7.25 0.61 13.41
C GLY A 115 8.77 0.47 13.46
N ASP A 116 9.31 -0.63 12.94
CA ASP A 116 10.74 -0.89 12.86
C ASP A 116 11.03 -1.63 11.54
N LEU A 117 11.64 -0.91 10.61
CA LEU A 117 11.88 -1.41 9.25
C LEU A 117 12.87 -2.59 9.24
N ASP A 118 13.97 -2.48 9.99
CA ASP A 118 15.03 -3.49 9.96
C ASP A 118 14.61 -4.76 10.71
N LYS A 119 13.88 -4.62 11.82
CA LYS A 119 13.28 -5.76 12.52
C LYS A 119 12.28 -6.50 11.63
N THR A 120 11.47 -5.78 10.86
CA THR A 120 10.49 -6.39 9.95
C THR A 120 11.18 -7.06 8.75
N ILE A 121 12.16 -6.39 8.12
CA ILE A 121 12.98 -6.99 7.06
C ILE A 121 13.61 -8.28 7.55
N LYS A 122 14.25 -8.27 8.74
CA LYS A 122 14.89 -9.45 9.32
C LYS A 122 13.90 -10.59 9.57
N PHE A 123 12.71 -10.27 10.10
CA PHE A 123 11.67 -11.27 10.31
C PHE A 123 11.24 -11.91 8.97
N TYR A 124 11.01 -11.12 7.93
CA TYR A 124 10.57 -11.64 6.63
C TYR A 124 11.65 -12.44 5.89
N THR A 125 12.90 -12.02 5.98
CA THR A 125 14.00 -12.76 5.35
C THR A 125 14.34 -14.04 6.10
N GLU A 126 14.43 -14.00 7.43
CA GLU A 126 14.86 -15.15 8.23
C GLU A 126 13.74 -16.15 8.58
N CYS A 127 12.50 -15.68 8.72
CA CYS A 127 11.39 -16.54 9.16
C CYS A 127 10.47 -16.94 8.00
N LEU A 128 10.24 -16.03 7.05
CA LEU A 128 9.33 -16.25 5.92
C LEU A 128 10.07 -16.56 4.61
N GLY A 129 11.40 -16.41 4.57
CA GLY A 129 12.20 -16.73 3.38
C GLY A 129 12.04 -15.72 2.23
N MET A 130 11.53 -14.52 2.50
CA MET A 130 11.47 -13.45 1.51
C MET A 130 12.86 -12.89 1.21
N LYS A 131 12.99 -12.22 0.06
CA LYS A 131 14.18 -11.47 -0.34
C LYS A 131 13.90 -9.98 -0.21
N LEU A 132 14.85 -9.22 0.33
CA LEU A 132 14.86 -7.77 0.19
C LEU A 132 15.23 -7.42 -1.25
N LEU A 133 14.27 -6.86 -1.98
CA LEU A 133 14.41 -6.55 -3.40
C LEU A 133 15.00 -5.15 -3.60
N ARG A 134 14.49 -4.19 -2.82
CA ARG A 134 14.90 -2.79 -2.90
C ARG A 134 14.61 -2.09 -1.58
N LYS A 135 15.47 -1.15 -1.18
CA LYS A 135 15.26 -0.25 -0.05
C LYS A 135 15.49 1.18 -0.54
N ARG A 136 14.61 2.11 -0.16
CA ARG A 136 14.72 3.53 -0.52
C ARG A 136 14.53 4.36 0.73
N ASP A 137 15.42 5.32 0.94
CA ASP A 137 15.29 6.31 2.00
C ASP A 137 14.85 7.64 1.39
N ILE A 138 13.88 8.33 2.02
CA ILE A 138 13.36 9.63 1.57
C ILE A 138 13.39 10.60 2.78
N PRO A 139 14.58 11.08 3.19
CA PRO A 139 14.72 11.94 4.37
C PRO A 139 13.89 13.22 4.32
N GLU A 140 13.75 13.81 3.14
CA GLU A 140 12.99 15.03 2.87
C GLU A 140 11.51 14.91 3.26
N ASP A 141 10.93 13.72 3.07
CA ASP A 141 9.55 13.41 3.44
C ASP A 141 9.46 12.56 4.73
N ARG A 142 10.61 12.28 5.37
CA ARG A 142 10.74 11.55 6.64
C ARG A 142 10.17 10.13 6.62
N TYR A 143 10.41 9.37 5.55
CA TYR A 143 10.08 7.96 5.49
C TYR A 143 11.10 7.13 4.73
N SER A 144 11.12 5.82 4.98
CA SER A 144 11.86 4.84 4.20
C SER A 144 10.93 3.75 3.69
N ASN A 145 11.17 3.22 2.49
CA ASN A 145 10.52 2.01 1.98
C ASN A 145 11.45 0.82 1.92
N ALA A 146 10.88 -0.38 2.07
CA ALA A 146 11.52 -1.63 1.67
C ALA A 146 10.54 -2.52 0.90
N PHE A 147 11.00 -3.05 -0.23
CA PHE A 147 10.25 -3.97 -1.07
C PHE A 147 10.77 -5.38 -0.82
N LEU A 148 9.89 -6.31 -0.44
CA LEU A 148 10.24 -7.71 -0.20
C LEU A 148 9.28 -8.66 -0.91
N GLY A 149 9.79 -9.82 -1.33
CA GLY A 149 8.99 -10.86 -1.97
C GLY A 149 9.80 -12.10 -2.31
N TYR A 150 9.23 -12.98 -3.13
CA TYR A 150 9.88 -14.24 -3.52
C TYR A 150 10.55 -14.20 -4.90
N GLY A 151 10.32 -13.14 -5.65
CA GLY A 151 10.92 -12.88 -6.96
C GLY A 151 10.92 -11.38 -7.32
N PRO A 152 11.37 -11.02 -8.52
CA PRO A 152 11.49 -9.62 -8.93
C PRO A 152 10.13 -8.92 -9.10
N GLU A 153 10.07 -7.61 -8.81
CA GLU A 153 8.84 -6.80 -8.76
C GLU A 153 8.06 -6.75 -10.10
N ASP A 154 8.73 -7.02 -11.23
CA ASP A 154 8.14 -7.03 -12.57
C ASP A 154 7.26 -8.25 -12.84
N THR A 155 7.47 -9.34 -12.12
CA THR A 155 6.82 -10.64 -12.34
C THR A 155 6.10 -11.16 -11.09
N ASN A 156 6.49 -10.73 -9.89
CA ASN A 156 5.91 -11.19 -8.62
C ASN A 156 5.12 -10.10 -7.89
N PHE A 157 4.21 -10.57 -7.03
CA PHE A 157 3.57 -9.78 -6.00
C PHE A 157 4.50 -9.59 -4.80
N THR A 158 4.58 -8.36 -4.29
CA THR A 158 5.55 -8.00 -3.25
C THR A 158 4.89 -7.22 -2.10
N VAL A 159 5.59 -7.11 -0.97
CA VAL A 159 5.22 -6.19 0.10
C VAL A 159 6.06 -4.92 -0.03
N GLU A 160 5.42 -3.76 0.05
CA GLU A 160 6.06 -2.46 0.22
C GLU A 160 5.85 -2.03 1.68
N LEU A 161 6.92 -2.10 2.46
CA LEU A 161 6.96 -1.61 3.83
C LEU A 161 7.23 -0.12 3.82
N THR A 162 6.48 0.63 4.63
CA THR A 162 6.72 2.06 4.86
C THR A 162 7.04 2.29 6.33
N TYR A 163 8.22 2.86 6.61
CA TYR A 163 8.60 3.32 7.93
C TYR A 163 8.61 4.84 7.97
N ASN A 164 7.73 5.43 8.78
CA ASN A 164 7.71 6.88 9.02
C ASN A 164 8.61 7.21 10.21
N TYR A 165 9.47 8.21 10.09
CA TYR A 165 10.53 8.44 11.08
C TYR A 165 9.94 8.79 12.46
N GLY A 166 10.27 7.97 13.45
CA GLY A 166 9.83 8.14 14.84
C GLY A 166 8.40 7.66 15.11
N VAL A 167 7.75 6.98 14.17
CA VAL A 167 6.48 6.30 14.38
C VAL A 167 6.75 4.80 14.54
N ASP A 168 6.54 4.28 15.75
CA ASP A 168 6.92 2.92 16.15
C ASP A 168 5.73 1.95 16.27
N LYS A 169 4.49 2.45 16.12
CA LYS A 169 3.28 1.64 16.21
C LYS A 169 2.15 2.21 15.34
N TYR A 170 1.36 1.29 14.80
CA TYR A 170 0.16 1.58 14.02
C TYR A 170 -1.02 0.78 14.57
N ASP A 171 -2.22 1.30 14.34
CA ASP A 171 -3.46 0.55 14.51
C ASP A 171 -3.76 -0.21 13.22
N ILE A 172 -3.81 -1.54 13.29
CA ILE A 172 -4.14 -2.39 12.14
C ILE A 172 -5.65 -2.31 11.84
N GLY A 173 -6.46 -1.99 12.85
CA GLY A 173 -7.91 -2.12 12.77
C GLY A 173 -8.37 -3.58 12.68
N ASP A 174 -9.66 -3.76 12.42
CA ASP A 174 -10.32 -5.06 12.29
C ASP A 174 -10.83 -5.32 10.87
N GLY A 175 -10.65 -4.40 9.93
CA GLY A 175 -10.92 -4.59 8.51
C GLY A 175 -9.85 -5.43 7.81
N PHE A 176 -8.59 -5.31 8.23
CA PHE A 176 -7.50 -6.15 7.71
C PHE A 176 -7.58 -7.57 8.27
N GLY A 177 -7.49 -8.57 7.40
CA GLY A 177 -7.51 -9.98 7.75
C GLY A 177 -6.12 -10.54 8.01
N HIS A 178 -5.42 -10.81 6.91
CA HIS A 178 -4.08 -11.40 6.89
C HIS A 178 -3.46 -11.31 5.48
N PHE A 179 -2.17 -11.59 5.39
CA PHE A 179 -1.52 -12.01 4.15
C PHE A 179 -1.47 -13.53 4.08
N GLY A 180 -1.52 -14.11 2.89
CA GLY A 180 -1.34 -15.56 2.69
C GLY A 180 0.00 -15.88 2.05
N ILE A 181 0.70 -16.86 2.60
CA ILE A 181 1.95 -17.40 2.05
C ILE A 181 1.77 -18.90 1.82
N ALA A 182 1.89 -19.33 0.57
CA ALA A 182 2.00 -20.72 0.21
C ALA A 182 3.40 -21.25 0.55
N VAL A 183 3.48 -22.34 1.29
CA VAL A 183 4.73 -23.02 1.67
C VAL A 183 4.59 -24.53 1.47
N GLU A 184 5.70 -25.22 1.21
CA GLU A 184 5.68 -26.66 0.99
C GLU A 184 5.45 -27.48 2.28
N ASP A 185 5.94 -26.98 3.42
CA ASP A 185 5.81 -27.62 4.73
C ASP A 185 5.51 -26.57 5.79
N VAL A 186 4.22 -26.43 6.12
CA VAL A 186 3.76 -25.44 7.10
C VAL A 186 4.33 -25.72 8.50
N SER A 187 4.56 -27.00 8.82
CA SER A 187 5.02 -27.39 10.16
C SER A 187 6.47 -26.92 10.36
N ARG A 188 7.34 -27.14 9.37
CA ARG A 188 8.73 -26.63 9.39
C ARG A 188 8.81 -25.12 9.40
N THR A 189 7.97 -24.43 8.63
CA THR A 189 7.94 -22.96 8.65
C THR A 189 7.54 -22.43 10.03
N VAL A 190 6.54 -23.04 10.67
CA VAL A 190 6.16 -22.70 12.05
C VAL A 190 7.28 -22.94 13.04
N ASP A 191 7.98 -24.07 12.95
CA ASP A 191 9.11 -24.37 13.84
C ASP A 191 10.26 -23.35 13.67
N LEU A 192 10.54 -22.94 12.43
CA LEU A 192 11.51 -21.88 12.13
C LEU A 192 11.08 -20.54 12.74
N VAL A 193 9.81 -20.14 12.56
CA VAL A 193 9.26 -18.91 13.15
C VAL A 193 9.40 -18.93 14.67
N LYS A 194 9.06 -20.04 15.34
CA LYS A 194 9.24 -20.21 16.79
C LYS A 194 10.70 -20.11 17.21
N ALA A 195 11.59 -20.81 16.52
CA ALA A 195 13.02 -20.80 16.82
C ALA A 195 13.65 -19.41 16.69
N LYS A 196 13.08 -18.56 15.83
CA LYS A 196 13.48 -17.15 15.64
C LYS A 196 12.75 -16.16 16.56
N GLY A 197 11.93 -16.65 17.50
CA GLY A 197 11.18 -15.82 18.46
C GLY A 197 9.94 -15.14 17.87
N GLY A 198 9.49 -15.59 16.70
CA GLY A 198 8.23 -15.15 16.09
C GLY A 198 7.01 -15.70 16.80
N LYS A 199 5.87 -15.02 16.66
CA LYS A 199 4.63 -15.39 17.35
C LYS A 199 3.76 -16.26 16.45
N VAL A 200 3.39 -17.44 16.94
CA VAL A 200 2.43 -18.34 16.30
C VAL A 200 1.08 -18.18 16.99
N THR A 201 0.05 -17.79 16.25
CA THR A 201 -1.30 -17.56 16.78
C THR A 201 -2.26 -18.71 16.51
N ARG A 202 -1.92 -19.56 15.54
CA ARG A 202 -2.61 -20.82 15.29
C ARG A 202 -1.58 -21.84 14.83
N GLU A 203 -1.49 -22.94 15.56
CA GLU A 203 -0.62 -24.06 15.19
C GLU A 203 -1.05 -24.70 13.85
N PRO A 204 -0.16 -25.44 13.18
CA PRO A 204 -0.48 -26.19 11.97
C PRO A 204 -1.64 -27.16 12.21
N VAL A 205 -2.77 -26.94 11.54
CA VAL A 205 -3.95 -27.81 11.61
C VAL A 205 -4.45 -28.09 10.20
N PRO A 206 -4.83 -29.34 9.87
CA PRO A 206 -5.51 -29.65 8.62
C PRO A 206 -6.82 -28.86 8.50
N VAL A 207 -7.08 -28.29 7.33
CA VAL A 207 -8.37 -27.65 7.05
C VAL A 207 -9.48 -28.71 7.15
N LYS A 208 -10.61 -28.37 7.79
CA LYS A 208 -11.78 -29.27 7.87
C LYS A 208 -12.15 -29.78 6.47
N GLY A 209 -12.16 -31.11 6.30
CA GLY A 209 -12.54 -31.76 5.04
C GLY A 209 -11.43 -31.90 4.00
N GLY A 210 -10.16 -31.65 4.35
CA GLY A 210 -9.02 -31.86 3.46
C GLY A 210 -7.74 -32.25 4.22
N SER A 211 -6.65 -32.47 3.48
CA SER A 211 -5.31 -32.77 4.02
C SER A 211 -4.40 -31.55 4.11
N THR A 212 -4.76 -30.43 3.46
CA THR A 212 -3.99 -29.18 3.47
C THR A 212 -3.88 -28.63 4.88
N LYS A 213 -2.66 -28.41 5.37
CA LYS A 213 -2.42 -27.74 6.65
C LYS A 213 -2.42 -26.22 6.48
N ILE A 214 -2.94 -25.55 7.49
CA ILE A 214 -2.83 -24.10 7.65
C ILE A 214 -2.31 -23.75 9.04
N ALA A 215 -1.57 -22.65 9.15
CA ALA A 215 -1.15 -22.05 10.41
C ALA A 215 -1.24 -20.53 10.32
N PHE A 216 -1.23 -19.85 11.47
CA PHE A 216 -1.15 -18.39 11.50
C PHE A 216 0.04 -17.94 12.35
N VAL A 217 0.79 -16.99 11.83
CA VAL A 217 1.87 -16.30 12.52
C VAL A 217 1.64 -14.80 12.51
N GLU A 218 2.23 -14.08 13.46
CA GLU A 218 2.21 -12.62 13.52
C GLU A 218 3.61 -12.08 13.30
N ASP A 219 3.70 -11.00 12.51
CA ASP A 219 4.93 -10.24 12.33
C ASP A 219 5.23 -9.34 13.56
N PRO A 220 6.37 -8.64 13.58
CA PRO A 220 6.73 -7.74 14.68
C PRO A 220 5.72 -6.61 14.95
N ASN A 221 4.86 -6.28 14.00
CA ASN A 221 3.89 -5.18 14.06
C ASN A 221 2.46 -5.68 14.37
N GLY A 222 2.23 -7.00 14.37
CA GLY A 222 0.93 -7.64 14.63
C GLY A 222 0.13 -8.01 13.38
N TYR A 223 0.66 -7.81 12.17
CA TYR A 223 0.03 -8.29 10.95
C TYR A 223 0.08 -9.82 10.91
N LYS A 224 -1.06 -10.41 10.57
CA LYS A 224 -1.20 -11.86 10.50
C LYS A 224 -0.80 -12.37 9.13
N PHE A 225 -0.08 -13.49 9.13
CA PHE A 225 0.25 -14.27 7.95
C PHE A 225 -0.35 -15.67 8.09
N GLU A 226 -1.25 -16.03 7.17
CA GLU A 226 -1.69 -17.41 6.97
C GLU A 226 -0.60 -18.16 6.18
N LEU A 227 -0.17 -19.29 6.72
CA LEU A 227 0.72 -20.22 6.03
C LEU A 227 -0.13 -21.34 5.44
N LEU A 228 -0.09 -21.52 4.13
CA LEU A 228 -0.90 -22.51 3.41
C LEU A 228 0.00 -23.60 2.82
N GLU A 229 -0.23 -24.85 3.21
CA GLU A 229 0.54 -25.98 2.67
C GLU A 229 0.12 -26.25 1.22
N ARG A 230 0.98 -25.92 0.26
CA ARG A 230 0.74 -26.09 -1.18
C ARG A 230 2.00 -26.62 -1.85
N GLY A 231 1.83 -27.27 -2.99
CA GLY A 231 2.96 -27.59 -3.87
C GLY A 231 3.63 -26.32 -4.41
N LEU A 232 4.73 -26.51 -5.16
CA LEU A 232 5.46 -25.41 -5.79
C LEU A 232 4.52 -24.48 -6.56
N THR A 233 4.57 -23.19 -6.23
CA THR A 233 3.80 -22.12 -6.87
C THR A 233 4.74 -21.04 -7.39
N PRO A 234 4.45 -20.42 -8.55
CA PRO A 234 5.20 -19.25 -9.01
C PRO A 234 4.99 -18.01 -8.13
N GLU A 235 3.94 -17.99 -7.30
CA GLU A 235 3.60 -16.84 -6.45
C GLU A 235 3.34 -17.27 -5.00
N PRO A 236 4.41 -17.44 -4.18
CA PRO A 236 4.23 -17.85 -2.79
C PRO A 236 3.49 -16.81 -1.94
N LEU A 237 3.65 -15.51 -2.18
CA LEU A 237 2.84 -14.48 -1.53
C LEU A 237 1.47 -14.38 -2.24
N CYS A 238 0.55 -15.25 -1.85
CA CYS A 238 -0.60 -15.58 -2.68
C CYS A 238 -1.90 -14.87 -2.29
N GLN A 239 -2.02 -14.25 -1.10
CA GLN A 239 -3.29 -13.64 -0.68
C GLN A 239 -3.11 -12.32 0.06
N VAL A 240 -4.08 -11.43 -0.13
CA VAL A 240 -4.41 -10.34 0.80
C VAL A 240 -5.86 -10.52 1.21
N MET A 241 -6.14 -10.68 2.50
CA MET A 241 -7.49 -10.86 3.01
C MET A 241 -8.03 -9.58 3.67
N LEU A 242 -9.19 -9.13 3.21
CA LEU A 242 -9.92 -7.99 3.76
C LEU A 242 -11.33 -8.40 4.16
N ARG A 243 -11.78 -7.88 5.30
CA ARG A 243 -13.17 -8.02 5.73
C ARG A 243 -14.04 -6.98 5.05
N VAL A 244 -15.24 -7.37 4.65
CA VAL A 244 -16.22 -6.51 3.97
C VAL A 244 -17.60 -6.66 4.61
N GLY A 245 -18.36 -5.57 4.61
CA GLY A 245 -19.71 -5.55 5.19
C GLY A 245 -20.81 -6.09 4.27
N ASP A 246 -20.52 -6.23 2.97
CA ASP A 246 -21.45 -6.71 1.95
C ASP A 246 -20.65 -7.40 0.83
N LEU A 247 -20.65 -8.72 0.82
CA LEU A 247 -19.81 -9.51 -0.08
C LEU A 247 -20.22 -9.34 -1.55
N ASP A 248 -21.52 -9.32 -1.84
CA ASP A 248 -22.01 -9.24 -3.22
C ASP A 248 -21.75 -7.85 -3.81
N ARG A 249 -21.91 -6.79 -3.02
CA ARG A 249 -21.51 -5.44 -3.43
C ARG A 249 -20.01 -5.35 -3.69
N SER A 250 -19.19 -5.93 -2.81
CA SER A 250 -17.72 -5.93 -2.98
C SER A 250 -17.27 -6.74 -4.21
N ILE A 251 -17.81 -7.94 -4.43
CA ILE A 251 -17.53 -8.74 -5.64
C ILE A 251 -17.86 -7.91 -6.89
N ASN A 252 -19.04 -7.30 -6.93
CA ASN A 252 -19.47 -6.51 -8.08
C ASN A 252 -18.57 -5.30 -8.33
N PHE A 253 -18.13 -4.63 -7.27
CA PHE A 253 -17.17 -3.54 -7.36
C PHE A 253 -15.84 -3.99 -7.98
N TYR A 254 -15.22 -5.05 -7.46
CA TYR A 254 -13.94 -5.53 -8.01
C TYR A 254 -14.06 -6.08 -9.44
N LYS A 255 -15.19 -6.72 -9.77
CA LYS A 255 -15.47 -7.16 -11.15
C LYS A 255 -15.59 -5.98 -12.12
N LYS A 256 -16.39 -4.97 -11.77
CA LYS A 256 -16.71 -3.86 -12.69
C LYS A 256 -15.59 -2.81 -12.76
N SER A 257 -15.04 -2.44 -11.62
CA SER A 257 -14.07 -1.34 -11.52
C SER A 257 -12.64 -1.79 -11.81
N PHE A 258 -12.30 -3.04 -11.48
CA PHE A 258 -10.93 -3.54 -11.60
C PHE A 258 -10.79 -4.69 -12.59
N GLY A 259 -11.89 -5.23 -13.14
CA GLY A 259 -11.86 -6.35 -14.06
C GLY A 259 -11.41 -7.67 -13.43
N MET A 260 -11.50 -7.80 -12.10
CA MET A 260 -11.16 -9.05 -11.43
C MET A 260 -12.22 -10.12 -11.69
N GLU A 261 -11.79 -11.38 -11.76
CA GLU A 261 -12.68 -12.53 -11.84
C GLU A 261 -12.99 -13.07 -10.44
N LEU A 262 -14.23 -13.56 -10.25
CA LEU A 262 -14.57 -14.33 -9.06
C LEU A 262 -14.07 -15.76 -9.25
N LEU A 263 -12.96 -16.09 -8.61
CA LEU A 263 -12.28 -17.39 -8.74
C LEU A 263 -12.97 -18.47 -7.89
N ARG A 264 -13.41 -18.09 -6.69
CA ARG A 264 -14.03 -19.00 -5.74
C ARG A 264 -14.96 -18.25 -4.80
N ARG A 265 -16.11 -18.84 -4.46
CA ARG A 265 -16.98 -18.41 -3.37
C ARG A 265 -17.27 -19.62 -2.48
N ARG A 266 -17.16 -19.46 -1.16
CA ARG A 266 -17.48 -20.50 -0.20
C ARG A 266 -18.24 -19.89 0.96
N ASP A 267 -19.41 -20.45 1.26
CA ASP A 267 -20.18 -20.10 2.44
C ASP A 267 -19.92 -21.09 3.57
N ASN A 268 -19.87 -20.60 4.80
CA ASN A 268 -19.65 -21.39 5.99
C ASN A 268 -20.64 -21.00 7.10
N PRO A 269 -21.88 -21.51 7.05
CA PRO A 269 -22.92 -21.14 8.00
C PRO A 269 -22.64 -21.63 9.43
N GLU A 270 -21.86 -22.71 9.62
CA GLU A 270 -21.45 -23.21 10.95
C GLU A 270 -20.67 -22.14 11.72
N TYR A 271 -19.78 -21.42 11.02
CA TYR A 271 -18.92 -20.37 11.59
C TYR A 271 -19.36 -18.95 11.22
N LYS A 272 -20.52 -18.80 10.57
CA LYS A 272 -21.16 -17.53 10.23
C LYS A 272 -20.28 -16.59 9.40
N TYR A 273 -19.63 -17.11 8.37
CA TYR A 273 -18.89 -16.30 7.41
C TYR A 273 -18.98 -16.82 5.97
N THR A 274 -18.81 -15.93 5.00
CA THR A 274 -18.71 -16.25 3.57
C THR A 274 -17.42 -15.64 3.02
N VAL A 275 -16.69 -16.38 2.19
CA VAL A 275 -15.46 -15.93 1.54
C VAL A 275 -15.63 -15.88 0.03
N ALA A 276 -15.05 -14.87 -0.61
CA ALA A 276 -14.86 -14.79 -2.05
C ALA A 276 -13.40 -14.50 -2.40
N LEU A 277 -12.85 -15.19 -3.39
CA LEU A 277 -11.53 -14.91 -3.96
C LEU A 277 -11.65 -14.22 -5.30
N MET A 278 -11.00 -13.08 -5.41
CA MET A 278 -10.97 -12.23 -6.59
C MET A 278 -9.54 -12.16 -7.14
N GLY A 279 -9.34 -12.22 -8.45
CA GLY A 279 -8.00 -12.13 -9.04
C GLY A 279 -7.98 -12.00 -10.56
N TYR A 280 -6.78 -12.07 -11.14
CA TYR A 280 -6.53 -11.93 -12.58
C TYR A 280 -6.06 -13.23 -13.24
N GLY A 281 -6.19 -14.36 -12.56
CA GLY A 281 -5.77 -15.67 -13.05
C GLY A 281 -6.02 -16.77 -12.02
N PRO A 282 -5.59 -18.01 -12.31
CA PRO A 282 -5.78 -19.15 -11.41
C PRO A 282 -5.24 -18.89 -9.98
N GLU A 283 -6.03 -19.26 -8.96
CA GLU A 283 -5.74 -19.05 -7.53
C GLU A 283 -4.42 -19.70 -7.07
N ASP A 284 -4.00 -20.79 -7.71
CA ASP A 284 -2.79 -21.54 -7.38
C ASP A 284 -1.51 -20.93 -7.98
N LYS A 285 -1.65 -19.95 -8.88
CA LYS A 285 -0.54 -19.34 -9.65
C LYS A 285 -0.42 -17.84 -9.50
N ASN A 286 -1.38 -17.17 -8.85
CA ASN A 286 -1.43 -15.71 -8.78
C ASN A 286 -1.78 -15.27 -7.36
N ALA A 287 -1.34 -14.06 -7.01
CA ALA A 287 -1.88 -13.37 -5.85
C ALA A 287 -3.37 -13.08 -6.06
N VAL A 288 -4.16 -13.27 -5.01
CA VAL A 288 -5.61 -13.04 -5.01
C VAL A 288 -6.01 -12.12 -3.86
N LEU A 289 -7.11 -11.41 -4.06
CA LEU A 289 -7.81 -10.69 -3.02
C LEU A 289 -8.87 -11.60 -2.39
N GLU A 290 -8.71 -11.91 -1.12
CA GLU A 290 -9.69 -12.63 -0.34
C GLU A 290 -10.63 -11.65 0.38
N LEU A 291 -11.92 -11.77 0.13
CA LEU A 291 -12.97 -10.97 0.75
C LEU A 291 -13.75 -11.84 1.72
N THR A 292 -13.73 -11.49 3.00
CA THR A 292 -14.48 -12.20 4.05
C THR A 292 -15.63 -11.35 4.55
N TYR A 293 -16.85 -11.89 4.47
CA TYR A 293 -18.03 -11.35 5.10
C TYR A 293 -18.39 -12.18 6.32
N ASN A 294 -18.51 -11.54 7.49
CA ASN A 294 -19.04 -12.17 8.70
C ASN A 294 -20.51 -11.80 8.85
N TYR A 295 -21.36 -12.77 9.19
CA TYR A 295 -22.80 -12.57 9.15
C TYR A 295 -23.23 -11.46 10.11
N GLY A 296 -23.99 -10.50 9.57
CA GLY A 296 -24.51 -9.36 10.34
C GLY A 296 -23.48 -8.29 10.69
N ILE A 297 -22.20 -8.44 10.31
CA ILE A 297 -21.17 -7.43 10.56
C ILE A 297 -20.97 -6.62 9.28
N THR A 298 -21.38 -5.35 9.32
CA THR A 298 -21.41 -4.47 8.14
C THR A 298 -20.29 -3.43 8.11
N GLU A 299 -19.60 -3.23 9.23
CA GLU A 299 -18.58 -2.20 9.38
C GLU A 299 -17.34 -2.75 10.09
N TYR A 300 -16.19 -2.22 9.69
CA TYR A 300 -14.89 -2.50 10.28
C TYR A 300 -14.08 -1.21 10.29
N SER A 301 -13.30 -1.00 11.34
CA SER A 301 -12.23 -0.02 11.37
C SER A 301 -11.13 -0.39 10.37
N LYS A 302 -10.69 0.60 9.59
CA LYS A 302 -9.59 0.42 8.63
C LYS A 302 -8.20 0.40 9.29
N GLY A 303 -8.11 0.91 10.52
CA GLY A 303 -6.83 1.25 11.14
C GLY A 303 -6.10 2.36 10.37
N ASN A 304 -4.81 2.51 10.67
CA ASN A 304 -3.87 3.39 9.97
C ASN A 304 -2.56 2.66 9.56
N GLY A 305 -2.48 1.35 9.78
CA GLY A 305 -1.35 0.52 9.39
C GLY A 305 -1.36 0.10 7.92
N TYR A 306 -2.44 -0.54 7.48
CA TYR A 306 -2.63 -0.94 6.07
C TYR A 306 -2.98 0.29 5.22
N ALA A 307 -2.26 0.48 4.10
CA ALA A 307 -2.52 1.61 3.21
C ALA A 307 -3.34 1.20 1.98
N GLN A 308 -2.77 0.40 1.09
CA GLN A 308 -3.41 0.05 -0.19
C GLN A 308 -2.78 -1.19 -0.85
N VAL A 309 -3.54 -1.81 -1.76
CA VAL A 309 -2.99 -2.77 -2.73
C VAL A 309 -2.92 -2.07 -4.08
N ASN A 310 -1.74 -2.06 -4.68
CA ASN A 310 -1.52 -1.45 -5.98
C ASN A 310 -1.69 -2.47 -7.10
N SER A 311 -2.39 -2.04 -8.13
CA SER A 311 -2.44 -2.67 -9.45
C SER A 311 -1.89 -1.68 -10.47
N TYR A 312 -1.41 -2.16 -11.62
CA TYR A 312 -0.61 -1.42 -12.62
C TYR A 312 -1.19 -0.08 -13.13
N LEU A 313 -2.44 0.28 -12.79
CA LEU A 313 -3.07 1.55 -13.17
C LEU A 313 -3.11 2.65 -12.10
N LEU A 314 -2.74 2.38 -10.85
CA LEU A 314 -2.68 3.44 -9.83
C LEU A 314 -1.48 4.38 -10.00
N GLN A 315 -0.46 3.97 -10.77
CA GLN A 315 0.78 4.74 -10.92
C GLN A 315 0.78 5.70 -12.13
N GLN A 316 -0.19 5.60 -13.05
CA GLN A 316 -0.24 6.49 -14.24
C GLN A 316 -1.22 7.67 -14.13
N HIS A 317 -2.13 7.68 -13.16
CA HIS A 317 -3.17 8.72 -13.04
C HIS A 317 -3.06 9.64 -11.82
N ILE A 318 -2.00 9.54 -11.01
CA ILE A 318 -1.74 10.47 -9.88
C ILE A 318 -0.76 11.61 -10.26
N LEU A 319 -0.33 11.71 -11.53
CA LEU A 319 0.58 12.76 -12.00
C LEU A 319 0.10 13.53 -13.26
N GLN A 320 -1.20 13.71 -13.43
CA GLN A 320 -1.79 14.70 -14.34
C GLN A 320 -2.94 15.42 -13.65
#